data_AF-A0A7S2QK88-F1
#
_entry.id   AF-A0A7S2QK88-F1
#
_cell.length_a   1.000
_cell.length_b   1.000
_cell.length_c   1.000
_cell.angle_alpha   90.00
_cell.angle_beta   90.00
_cell.angle_gamma   90.00
#
_symmetry.space_group_name_H-M   'P 1'
#
loop_
_entity.id
_entity.type
_entity.pdbx_description
1 polymer ?
#
loop_
_entity_poly.entity_id
_entity_poly.type
_entity_poly.pdbx_seq_one_letter_code
_entity_poly.pdbx_strand_id
1 'polypeptide(L)'
;KNSSIAQFDWALFRVVLDWAMLLFFVYDALFAFIGAVAADTKQAQAIASPLVGIFMMFNGFVVSKADAPAALSWIFDISPNCYAMEAIVVKMAEKFPDQGDLMLTKLGYDKSPNTAEKGLAVMVVMIVVLRVGQQLGLRYLNHIKR
;
A
#
# COMPACT_ATOMS: atom_id res chain seq x y z
N LYS A 1 12.18 -38.29 -6.48
CA LYS A 1 13.13 -37.94 -5.38
C LYS A 1 12.87 -36.48 -5.04
N ASN A 2 12.03 -36.26 -4.03
CA ASN A 2 11.65 -35.02 -3.34
C ASN A 2 11.10 -33.87 -4.18
N SER A 3 9.91 -34.10 -4.74
CA SER A 3 9.08 -33.15 -5.49
C SER A 3 8.02 -32.50 -4.58
N SER A 4 7.79 -31.20 -4.81
CA SER A 4 6.56 -30.42 -4.56
C SER A 4 6.56 -29.33 -3.46
N ILE A 5 7.29 -29.47 -2.35
CA ILE A 5 7.24 -28.46 -1.26
C ILE A 5 8.41 -27.46 -1.25
N ALA A 6 9.50 -27.76 -1.98
CA ALA A 6 10.73 -26.95 -2.02
C ALA A 6 10.78 -25.90 -3.16
N GLN A 7 9.69 -25.75 -3.93
CA GLN A 7 9.59 -24.71 -4.96
C GLN A 7 9.14 -23.36 -4.40
N PHE A 8 8.65 -23.35 -3.15
CA PHE A 8 8.25 -22.14 -2.45
C PHE A 8 9.50 -21.35 -2.06
N ASP A 9 9.68 -20.19 -2.69
CA ASP A 9 10.72 -19.26 -2.29
C ASP A 9 10.29 -18.60 -0.96
N TRP A 10 10.82 -19.13 0.14
CA TRP A 10 10.55 -18.61 1.48
C TRP A 10 10.95 -17.15 1.66
N ALA A 11 11.91 -16.64 0.89
CA ALA A 11 12.29 -15.24 0.95
C ALA A 11 11.23 -14.37 0.29
N LEU A 12 10.76 -14.73 -0.91
CA LEU A 12 9.64 -14.04 -1.56
C LEU A 12 8.36 -14.10 -0.71
N PHE A 13 8.06 -15.26 -0.12
CA PHE A 13 6.90 -15.42 0.74
C PHE A 13 6.95 -14.48 1.96
N ARG A 14 8.11 -14.38 2.62
CA ARG A 14 8.30 -13.43 3.74
C ARG A 14 8.05 -11.99 3.29
N VAL A 15 8.66 -11.56 2.18
CA VAL A 15 8.46 -10.21 1.64
C VAL A 15 6.98 -9.96 1.36
N VAL A 16 6.29 -10.87 0.67
CA VAL A 16 4.86 -10.74 0.40
C VAL A 16 4.05 -10.62 1.69
N LEU A 17 4.34 -11.45 2.69
CA LEU A 17 3.65 -11.39 3.98
C LEU A 17 3.92 -10.08 4.72
N ASP A 18 5.17 -9.64 4.80
CA ASP A 18 5.55 -8.43 5.54
C ASP A 18 4.86 -7.19 4.95
N TRP A 19 4.89 -7.04 3.62
CA TRP A 19 4.21 -5.94 2.94
C TRP A 19 2.69 -6.05 2.98
N ALA A 20 2.13 -7.26 2.89
CA ALA A 20 0.69 -7.48 3.02
C ALA A 20 0.18 -7.18 4.44
N MET A 21 0.91 -7.58 5.47
CA MET A 21 0.61 -7.27 6.87
C MET A 21 0.67 -5.77 7.12
N LEU A 22 1.67 -5.09 6.56
CA LEU A 22 1.82 -3.66 6.72
C LEU A 22 0.70 -2.88 6.00
N LEU A 23 0.32 -3.32 4.79
CA LEU A 23 -0.89 -2.83 4.11
C LEU A 23 -2.15 -3.05 4.95
N PHE A 24 -2.32 -4.23 5.52
CA PHE A 24 -3.46 -4.54 6.38
C PHE A 24 -3.58 -3.54 7.54
N PHE A 25 -2.47 -3.21 8.21
CA PHE A 25 -2.48 -2.20 9.27
C PHE A 25 -2.80 -0.79 8.77
N VAL A 26 -2.35 -0.40 7.57
CA VAL A 26 -2.71 0.89 6.95
C VAL A 26 -4.22 0.96 6.71
N TYR A 27 -4.82 -0.08 6.12
CA TYR A 27 -6.26 -0.11 5.86
C TYR A 27 -7.08 -0.19 7.14
N ASP A 28 -6.66 -0.97 8.14
CA ASP A 28 -7.33 -1.00 9.44
C ASP A 28 -7.32 0.39 10.10
N ALA A 29 -6.18 1.08 10.09
CA ALA A 29 -6.09 2.45 10.60
C ALA A 29 -6.95 3.44 9.80
N LEU A 30 -7.00 3.29 8.47
CA LEU A 30 -7.82 4.13 7.59
C LEU A 30 -9.31 3.95 7.86
N PHE A 31 -9.81 2.71 7.90
CA PHE A 31 -11.22 2.44 8.18
C PHE A 31 -11.61 2.83 9.60
N ALA A 32 -10.74 2.63 10.58
CA ALA A 32 -10.98 3.07 11.94
C ALA A 32 -11.05 4.61 12.06
N PHE A 33 -10.19 5.33 11.32
CA PHE A 33 -10.27 6.79 11.23
C PHE A 33 -11.57 7.26 10.58
N ILE A 34 -11.95 6.68 9.44
CA ILE A 34 -13.20 7.04 8.75
C ILE A 34 -14.41 6.74 9.65
N GLY A 35 -14.42 5.60 10.33
CA GLY A 35 -15.47 5.24 11.28
C GLY A 35 -15.55 6.18 12.49
N ALA A 36 -14.42 6.75 12.92
CA ALA A 36 -14.40 7.76 13.99
C ALA A 36 -14.94 9.12 13.55
N VAL A 37 -14.83 9.47 12.26
CA VAL A 37 -15.24 10.77 11.72
C VAL A 37 -16.65 10.75 11.14
N ALA A 38 -17.09 9.62 10.61
CA ALA A 38 -18.41 9.47 10.01
C ALA A 38 -19.52 9.45 11.08
N ALA A 39 -20.66 10.07 10.77
CA ALA A 39 -21.82 10.08 11.65
C ALA A 39 -22.59 8.74 11.63
N ASP A 40 -22.56 8.04 10.48
CA ASP A 40 -23.20 6.74 10.30
C ASP A 40 -22.41 5.83 9.34
N THR A 41 -22.79 4.55 9.30
CA THR A 41 -22.13 3.52 8.47
C THR A 41 -22.26 3.78 6.98
N LYS A 42 -23.36 4.40 6.51
CA LYS A 42 -23.54 4.70 5.08
C LYS A 42 -22.59 5.82 4.65
N GLN A 43 -22.45 6.85 5.49
CA GLN A 43 -21.49 7.93 5.27
C GLN A 43 -20.05 7.41 5.30
N ALA A 44 -19.73 6.52 6.26
CA ALA A 44 -18.41 5.88 6.32
C ALA A 44 -18.09 5.12 5.02
N GLN A 45 -19.03 4.33 4.51
CA GLN A 45 -18.86 3.61 3.24
C GLN A 45 -18.72 4.55 2.04
N ALA A 46 -19.52 5.63 2.00
CA ALA A 46 -19.47 6.61 0.92
C ALA A 46 -18.11 7.33 0.86
N ILE A 47 -17.46 7.55 2.01
CA ILE A 47 -16.11 8.14 2.09
C ILE A 47 -15.03 7.11 1.76
N ALA A 48 -15.13 5.91 2.32
CA ALA A 48 -14.09 4.88 2.17
C ALA A 48 -13.98 4.31 0.75
N SER A 49 -15.11 4.08 0.09
CA SER A 49 -15.15 3.43 -1.23
C SER A 49 -14.32 4.15 -2.31
N PRO A 50 -14.46 5.47 -2.54
CA PRO A 50 -13.65 6.17 -3.52
C PRO A 50 -12.16 6.22 -3.14
N LEU A 51 -11.83 6.37 -1.85
CA LEU A 51 -10.44 6.40 -1.38
C LEU A 51 -9.72 5.07 -1.65
N VAL A 52 -10.35 3.96 -1.27
CA VAL A 52 -9.82 2.62 -1.53
C VAL A 52 -9.74 2.35 -3.04
N GLY A 53 -10.75 2.79 -3.80
CA GLY A 53 -10.76 2.66 -5.26
C GLY A 53 -9.58 3.37 -5.93
N ILE A 54 -9.27 4.59 -5.51
CA ILE A 54 -8.11 5.35 -6.01
C ILE A 54 -6.81 4.59 -5.68
N PHE A 55 -6.60 4.19 -4.43
CA PHE A 55 -5.38 3.46 -4.06
C PHE A 55 -5.26 2.11 -4.79
N MET A 56 -6.37 1.42 -5.05
CA MET A 56 -6.40 0.19 -5.85
C MET A 56 -6.03 0.44 -7.31
N MET A 57 -6.45 1.56 -7.90
CA MET A 57 -6.12 1.91 -9.29
C MET A 57 -4.66 2.34 -9.43
N PHE A 58 -4.17 3.15 -8.49
CA PHE A 58 -2.79 3.64 -8.44
C PHE A 58 -1.90 2.74 -7.57
N ASN A 59 -1.91 1.44 -7.86
CA ASN A 59 -1.09 0.44 -7.16
C ASN A 59 0.27 0.16 -7.86
N GLY A 60 0.59 0.88 -8.93
CA GLY A 60 1.83 0.72 -9.70
C GLY A 60 1.85 -0.48 -10.67
N PHE A 61 0.81 -1.33 -10.64
CA PHE A 61 0.61 -2.44 -11.56
C PHE A 61 -0.53 -2.18 -12.54
N VAL A 62 -1.71 -1.76 -12.06
CA VAL A 62 -2.87 -1.42 -12.91
C VAL A 62 -2.61 -0.17 -13.73
N VAL A 63 -2.13 0.88 -13.05
CA VAL A 63 -1.51 2.04 -13.69
C VAL A 63 -0.03 1.99 -13.32
N SER A 64 0.84 1.91 -14.33
CA SER A 64 2.29 1.91 -14.13
C SER A 64 2.78 3.32 -13.78
N LYS A 65 3.92 3.42 -13.08
CA LYS A 65 4.56 4.74 -12.86
C LYS A 65 5.07 5.33 -14.18
N ALA A 66 5.41 4.48 -15.15
CA ALA A 66 5.94 4.87 -16.45
C ALA A 66 4.90 5.55 -17.36
N ASP A 67 3.65 5.08 -17.32
CA ASP A 67 2.57 5.58 -18.20
C ASP A 67 1.73 6.69 -17.54
N ALA A 68 2.00 7.00 -16.27
CA ALA A 68 1.24 7.99 -15.53
C ALA A 68 1.56 9.43 -15.98
N PRO A 69 0.55 10.30 -16.20
CA PRO A 69 0.77 11.72 -16.44
C PRO A 69 1.54 12.37 -15.28
N ALA A 70 2.45 13.30 -15.58
CA ALA A 70 3.27 13.99 -14.56
C ALA A 70 2.46 14.68 -13.45
N ALA A 71 1.21 15.08 -13.75
CA ALA A 71 0.31 15.67 -12.75
C ALA A 71 -0.25 14.67 -11.73
N LEU A 72 -0.19 13.36 -12.01
CA LEU A 72 -0.72 12.28 -11.16
C LEU A 72 0.38 11.40 -10.53
N SER A 73 1.65 11.66 -10.86
CA SER A 73 2.79 10.88 -10.33
C SER A 73 2.88 10.91 -8.81
N TRP A 74 2.50 12.03 -8.17
CA TRP A 74 2.51 12.19 -6.71
C TRP A 74 1.60 11.19 -5.98
N ILE A 75 0.58 10.64 -6.64
CA ILE A 75 -0.32 9.65 -6.03
C ILE A 75 0.46 8.36 -5.72
N PHE A 76 1.42 8.00 -6.57
CA PHE A 76 2.26 6.82 -6.36
C PHE A 76 3.21 6.99 -5.16
N ASP A 77 3.58 8.23 -4.82
CA ASP A 77 4.44 8.52 -3.66
C ASP A 77 3.68 8.47 -2.33
N ILE A 78 2.36 8.47 -2.36
CA ILE A 78 1.50 8.38 -1.16
C ILE A 78 0.83 7.01 -1.08
N SER A 79 0.59 6.35 -2.22
CA SER A 79 -0.14 5.10 -2.32
C SER A 79 0.62 3.97 -1.62
N PRO A 80 0.10 3.41 -0.51
CA PRO A 80 0.74 2.30 0.16
C PRO A 80 0.73 1.04 -0.73
N ASN A 81 -0.30 0.84 -1.56
CA ASN A 81 -0.31 -0.30 -2.47
C ASN A 81 0.84 -0.27 -3.47
N CYS A 82 1.27 0.93 -3.89
CA CYS A 82 2.35 1.08 -4.85
C CYS A 82 3.68 0.60 -4.27
N TYR A 83 4.03 1.02 -3.04
CA TYR A 83 5.26 0.58 -2.38
C TYR A 83 5.27 -0.93 -2.11
N ALA A 84 4.14 -1.50 -1.68
CA ALA A 84 4.02 -2.94 -1.46
C ALA A 84 4.20 -3.73 -2.76
N MET A 85 3.56 -3.30 -3.85
CA MET A 85 3.71 -3.94 -5.16
C MET A 85 5.13 -3.81 -5.70
N GLU A 86 5.74 -2.63 -5.61
CA GLU A 86 7.12 -2.41 -6.05
C GLU A 86 8.10 -3.34 -5.32
N ALA A 87 8.00 -3.45 -3.99
CA ALA A 87 8.88 -4.31 -3.22
C ALA A 87 8.70 -5.82 -3.55
N ILE A 88 7.46 -6.27 -3.75
CA ILE A 88 7.17 -7.66 -4.13
C ILE A 88 7.69 -7.95 -5.54
N VAL A 89 7.45 -7.04 -6.50
CA VAL A 89 7.87 -7.23 -7.89
C VAL A 89 9.39 -7.16 -8.05
N VAL A 90 10.07 -6.24 -7.35
CA VAL A 90 11.54 -6.20 -7.31
C VAL A 90 12.10 -7.52 -6.78
N LYS A 91 11.53 -8.05 -5.68
CA LYS A 91 11.98 -9.34 -5.14
C LYS A 91 11.71 -10.51 -6.10
N MET A 92 10.59 -10.48 -6.81
CA MET A 92 10.26 -11.48 -7.82
C MET A 92 11.18 -11.39 -9.04
N ALA A 93 11.56 -10.18 -9.46
CA ALA A 93 12.42 -9.92 -10.60
C ALA A 93 13.84 -10.47 -10.40
N GLU A 94 14.36 -10.45 -9.16
CA GLU A 94 15.65 -11.05 -8.81
C GLU A 94 15.73 -12.55 -9.18
N LYS A 95 14.59 -13.25 -9.19
CA LYS A 95 14.52 -14.68 -9.52
C LYS A 95 14.57 -14.96 -11.01
N PHE A 96 14.18 -14.00 -11.85
CA PHE A 96 14.10 -14.13 -13.30
C PHE A 96 14.79 -12.94 -13.97
N PRO A 97 16.13 -12.85 -13.94
CA PRO A 97 16.86 -11.63 -14.29
C PRO A 97 16.52 -11.08 -15.71
N ASP A 98 16.45 -11.95 -16.72
CA ASP A 98 16.19 -11.51 -18.11
C ASP A 98 14.77 -10.95 -18.31
N GLN A 99 13.77 -11.53 -17.63
CA GLN A 99 12.37 -11.10 -17.74
C GLN A 99 11.99 -10.04 -16.71
N GLY A 100 12.61 -10.10 -15.54
CA GLY A 100 12.40 -9.22 -14.40
C GLY A 100 12.87 -7.81 -14.69
N ASP A 101 14.02 -7.64 -15.32
CA ASP A 101 14.56 -6.30 -15.63
C ASP A 101 13.70 -5.56 -16.67
N LEU A 102 13.21 -6.31 -17.66
CA LEU A 102 12.23 -5.81 -18.62
C LEU A 102 10.92 -5.43 -17.93
N MET A 103 10.43 -6.24 -16.98
CA MET A 103 9.21 -5.95 -16.23
C MET A 103 9.35 -4.70 -15.35
N LEU A 104 10.46 -4.57 -14.63
CA LEU A 104 10.75 -3.40 -13.79
C LEU A 104 10.83 -2.12 -14.62
N THR A 105 11.49 -2.18 -15.78
CA THR A 105 11.58 -1.05 -16.71
C THR A 105 10.20 -0.65 -17.25
N LYS A 106 9.36 -1.62 -17.60
CA LYS A 106 7.98 -1.36 -18.05
C LYS A 106 7.10 -0.74 -16.96
N LEU A 107 7.28 -1.15 -15.70
CA LEU A 107 6.51 -0.61 -14.58
C LEU A 107 7.05 0.72 -14.05
N GLY A 108 8.29 1.07 -14.41
CA GLY A 108 8.98 2.25 -13.91
C GLY A 108 9.44 2.09 -12.45
N TYR A 109 9.80 0.86 -12.06
CA TYR A 109 10.25 0.53 -10.71
C TYR A 109 11.77 0.56 -10.60
N ASP A 110 12.26 1.07 -9.47
CA ASP A 110 13.69 1.11 -9.18
C ASP A 110 14.05 -0.04 -8.24
N LYS A 111 15.18 -0.71 -8.51
CA LYS A 111 15.75 -1.74 -7.63
C LYS A 111 16.42 -1.13 -6.38
N SER A 112 16.47 0.19 -6.28
CA SER A 112 17.13 0.89 -5.19
C SER A 112 16.56 0.54 -3.81
N PRO A 113 17.41 0.16 -2.82
CA PRO A 113 16.96 -0.13 -1.47
C PRO A 113 16.29 1.09 -0.81
N ASN A 114 16.67 2.29 -1.24
CA ASN A 114 16.09 3.54 -0.75
C ASN A 114 14.58 3.63 -0.99
N THR A 115 14.04 3.00 -2.04
CA THR A 115 12.60 3.04 -2.34
C THR A 115 11.80 2.17 -1.36
N ALA A 116 12.34 1.01 -0.99
CA ALA A 116 11.73 0.15 0.02
C ALA A 116 11.75 0.81 1.42
N GLU A 117 12.87 1.42 1.79
CA GLU A 117 12.98 2.17 3.05
C GLU A 117 12.02 3.35 3.12
N LYS A 118 11.92 4.12 2.02
CA LYS A 118 10.92 5.19 1.90
C LYS A 118 9.50 4.65 2.03
N GLY A 119 9.16 3.57 1.34
CA GLY A 119 7.83 2.96 1.41
C GLY A 119 7.45 2.54 2.83
N LEU A 120 8.38 1.91 3.55
CA LEU A 120 8.21 1.53 4.94
C LEU A 120 7.98 2.76 5.83
N ALA A 121 8.81 3.80 5.69
CA ALA A 121 8.66 5.04 6.45
C ALA A 121 7.33 5.73 6.18
N VAL A 122 6.92 5.85 4.91
CA VAL A 122 5.64 6.47 4.50
C VAL A 122 4.46 5.73 5.12
N MET A 123 4.45 4.40 5.03
CA MET A 123 3.35 3.60 5.59
C MET A 123 3.29 3.66 7.12
N VAL A 124 4.42 3.61 7.81
CA VAL A 124 4.47 3.75 9.28
C VAL A 124 3.96 5.13 9.70
N VAL A 125 4.42 6.19 9.03
CA VAL A 125 3.94 7.56 9.27
C VAL A 125 2.44 7.65 9.01
N MET A 126 1.95 7.07 7.90
CA MET A 126 0.53 7.04 7.55
C MET A 126 -0.30 6.33 8.63
N ILE A 127 0.16 5.17 9.13
CA ILE A 127 -0.50 4.46 10.24
C ILE A 127 -0.57 5.35 11.48
N VAL A 128 0.55 5.95 11.89
CA VAL A 128 0.59 6.80 13.08
C VAL A 128 -0.34 8.01 12.92
N VAL A 129 -0.30 8.69 11.78
CA VAL A 129 -1.16 9.85 11.50
C VAL A 129 -2.63 9.46 11.50
N LEU A 130 -3.02 8.35 10.86
CA LEU A 130 -4.40 7.87 10.84
C LEU A 130 -4.88 7.45 12.24
N ARG A 131 -4.02 6.79 13.03
CA ARG A 131 -4.34 6.39 14.40
C ARG A 131 -4.49 7.59 15.33
N VAL A 132 -3.59 8.57 15.25
CA VAL A 132 -3.71 9.82 16.02
C VAL A 132 -4.95 10.58 15.58
N GLY A 133 -5.19 10.67 14.27
CA GLY A 133 -6.40 11.24 13.68
C GLY A 133 -7.67 10.58 14.20
N GLN A 134 -7.70 9.25 14.34
CA GLN A 134 -8.82 8.50 14.90
C GLN A 134 -9.08 8.92 16.35
N GLN A 135 -8.04 9.00 17.19
CA GLN A 135 -8.17 9.43 18.58
C GLN A 135 -8.66 10.87 18.69
N LEU A 136 -8.18 11.77 17.81
CA LEU A 136 -8.63 13.15 17.76
C LEU A 136 -10.08 13.26 17.28
N GLY A 137 -10.45 12.53 16.23
CA GLY A 137 -11.83 12.48 15.71
C GLY A 137 -12.81 12.05 16.78
N LEU A 138 -12.49 10.98 17.52
CA LEU A 138 -13.29 10.55 18.66
C LEU A 138 -13.34 11.61 19.76
N ARG A 139 -12.23 12.30 20.09
CA ARG A 139 -12.23 13.34 21.13
C ARG A 139 -13.08 14.55 20.75
N TYR A 140 -13.01 15.00 19.49
CA TYR A 140 -13.72 16.19 19.04
C TYR A 140 -15.21 15.91 18.80
N LEU A 141 -15.55 14.75 18.24
CA LEU A 141 -16.93 14.38 17.94
C LEU A 141 -17.67 13.84 19.16
N ASN A 142 -17.00 13.26 20.16
CA ASN A 142 -17.67 12.92 21.43
C ASN A 142 -18.11 14.15 22.24
N HIS A 143 -17.53 15.34 21.99
CA HIS A 143 -18.04 16.59 22.59
C HIS A 143 -19.30 17.11 21.87
N ILE A 144 -19.55 16.71 20.63
CA ILE A 144 -20.77 16.99 19.88
C ILE A 144 -21.66 15.75 20.01
N LYS A 145 -22.29 15.59 21.18
CA LYS A 145 -23.18 14.45 21.45
C LYS A 145 -24.23 14.30 20.33
N ARG A 146 -24.13 13.15 19.66
CA ARG A 146 -25.17 12.21 19.20
C ARG A 146 -26.62 12.72 19.21
#